data_AF-A0A7R9MG13-F1
#
_entry.id   AF-A0A7R9MG13-F1
#
_cell.length_a   1.000
_cell.length_b   1.000
_cell.length_c   1.000
_cell.angle_alpha   90.00
_cell.angle_beta   90.00
_cell.angle_gamma   90.00
#
_symmetry.space_group_name_H-M   'P 1'
#
loop_
_entity.id
_entity.type
_entity.pdbx_description
1 polymer ?
#
loop_
_entity_poly.entity_id
_entity_poly.type
_entity_poly.pdbx_seq_one_letter_code
_entity_poly.pdbx_strand_id
1 'polypeptide(L)'
;HGIKQFIHIYNHNKHRIDRCFKWGDEIEYVIVRFDHKNKRVRLSLRAKDILDIMYDREEREGVNRQVLWRPEYGGYQIEATPGQPYGHNNEGNGDYFMHNLFNTVEENMKLRRREMYELLDEDEALICMTNYPRLGNEDISVPFCRADPLNSTTGSIFASDGLTYTGHPRYIKTGQNIVERRGRKTVANVPIFKDTKTPDPFIEIFNDKESSRAAKVDHIYLDAGVFGMGMCCLQVTLQATNVNEAMVLNDQLAPLAPIMMALSAATPIFRGYLSDRDCRWEVLSNIMDDRTLEESGEKPLKHNKYRIHKSRYAPINTYLCESNAKYNDNPIVYNKEYYDEMINAGVPQPLAQHIAYLFIRDPTITYREKLDQIDETDCDHFENIQSTNWQTMSVRSSIIFDKASHRQSLSDKYPRKIGVAALNTIIMGANGANWSFNTMASLTFVA
;
A
#
# COMPACT_ATOMS: atom_id res chain seq x y z
N HIS A 1 -8.41 -22.43 -5.07
CA HIS A 1 -7.11 -22.27 -4.39
C HIS A 1 -7.16 -21.17 -3.34
N GLY A 2 -7.14 -19.88 -3.66
CA GLY A 2 -7.07 -18.79 -2.64
C GLY A 2 -8.10 -18.87 -1.48
N ILE A 3 -9.37 -19.17 -1.75
CA ILE A 3 -10.38 -19.36 -0.68
C ILE A 3 -10.08 -20.59 0.20
N LYS A 4 -9.62 -21.68 -0.40
CA LYS A 4 -9.20 -22.89 0.33
C LYS A 4 -7.99 -22.60 1.20
N GLN A 5 -6.99 -21.90 0.67
CA GLN A 5 -5.82 -21.43 1.42
C GLN A 5 -6.25 -20.61 2.64
N PHE A 6 -7.16 -19.63 2.46
CA PHE A 6 -7.72 -18.87 3.57
C PHE A 6 -8.40 -19.76 4.62
N ILE A 7 -9.24 -20.72 4.20
CA ILE A 7 -9.91 -21.66 5.12
C ILE A 7 -8.90 -22.48 5.93
N HIS A 8 -7.82 -22.95 5.31
CA HIS A 8 -6.75 -23.65 6.01
C HIS A 8 -6.04 -22.74 7.02
N ILE A 9 -5.68 -21.52 6.61
CA ILE A 9 -5.06 -20.52 7.47
C ILE A 9 -5.98 -20.20 8.66
N TYR A 10 -7.27 -19.96 8.43
CA TYR A 10 -8.26 -19.71 9.47
C TYR A 10 -8.39 -20.88 10.45
N ASN A 11 -8.57 -22.10 9.95
CA ASN A 11 -8.72 -23.26 10.81
C ASN A 11 -7.49 -23.57 11.66
N HIS A 12 -6.30 -23.31 11.12
CA HIS A 12 -5.05 -23.47 11.87
C HIS A 12 -4.89 -22.42 12.97
N ASN A 13 -5.39 -21.19 12.75
CA ASN A 13 -5.13 -20.04 13.63
C ASN A 13 -6.30 -19.64 14.54
N LYS A 14 -7.52 -20.12 14.31
CA LYS A 14 -8.73 -19.64 15.02
C LYS A 14 -8.69 -19.83 16.54
N HIS A 15 -7.83 -20.71 17.04
CA HIS A 15 -7.61 -20.95 18.48
C HIS A 15 -6.24 -20.45 18.99
N ARG A 16 -5.45 -19.77 18.14
CA ARG A 16 -4.16 -19.19 18.51
C ARG A 16 -4.38 -18.06 19.52
N ILE A 17 -3.52 -18.02 20.54
CA ILE A 17 -3.48 -16.98 21.56
C ILE A 17 -2.03 -16.53 21.69
N ASP A 18 -1.75 -15.32 21.23
CA ASP A 18 -0.46 -14.66 21.36
C ASP A 18 -0.41 -13.82 22.63
N ARG A 19 0.52 -14.11 23.53
CA ARG A 19 0.62 -13.42 24.83
C ARG A 19 1.36 -12.09 24.77
N CYS A 20 2.19 -11.89 23.74
CA CYS A 20 2.99 -10.67 23.60
C CYS A 20 2.38 -9.79 22.53
N PHE A 21 2.01 -8.56 22.91
CA PHE A 21 1.63 -7.53 21.96
C PHE A 21 2.86 -7.10 21.16
N LYS A 22 2.78 -7.26 19.85
CA LYS A 22 3.81 -6.83 18.91
C LYS A 22 3.23 -5.82 17.95
N TRP A 23 4.03 -4.85 17.57
CA TRP A 23 3.62 -3.89 16.55
C TRP A 23 4.83 -3.34 15.80
N GLY A 24 4.59 -2.69 14.68
CA GLY A 24 5.65 -2.09 13.87
C GLY A 24 5.11 -0.95 13.04
N ASP A 25 6.01 -0.08 12.61
CA ASP A 25 5.73 1.00 11.67
C ASP A 25 6.45 0.75 10.34
N GLU A 26 5.83 1.18 9.25
CA GLU A 26 6.39 1.18 7.90
C GLU A 26 6.37 2.63 7.41
N ILE A 27 7.54 3.20 7.10
CA ILE A 27 7.66 4.56 6.57
C ILE A 27 8.23 4.50 5.17
N GLU A 28 7.53 5.13 4.25
CA GLU A 28 7.99 5.35 2.89
C GLU A 28 8.66 6.73 2.75
N TYR A 29 9.74 6.76 1.98
CA TYR A 29 10.56 7.94 1.74
C TYR A 29 10.74 8.16 0.24
N VAL A 30 11.02 9.41 -0.11
CA VAL A 30 11.46 9.82 -1.46
C VAL A 30 12.93 10.20 -1.41
N ILE A 31 13.73 9.65 -2.32
CA ILE A 31 15.11 10.08 -2.54
C ILE A 31 15.10 11.22 -3.55
N VAL A 32 15.65 12.37 -3.17
CA VAL A 32 15.80 13.52 -4.06
C VAL A 32 17.25 13.88 -4.25
N ARG A 33 17.54 14.58 -5.34
CA ARG A 33 18.83 15.15 -5.70
C ARG A 33 18.72 16.66 -5.89
N PHE A 34 19.58 17.40 -5.22
CA PHE A 34 19.69 18.85 -5.27
C PHE A 34 20.70 19.28 -6.34
N ASP A 35 20.24 20.08 -7.29
CA ASP A 35 21.09 20.86 -8.17
C ASP A 35 21.10 22.30 -7.67
N HIS A 36 22.00 22.59 -6.74
CA HIS A 36 22.11 23.92 -6.13
C HIS A 36 22.44 25.01 -7.15
N LYS A 37 23.24 24.69 -8.18
CA LYS A 37 23.65 25.63 -9.22
C LYS A 37 22.45 26.10 -10.04
N ASN A 38 21.59 25.18 -10.46
CA ASN A 38 20.41 25.48 -11.27
C ASN A 38 19.13 25.70 -10.43
N LYS A 39 19.24 25.62 -9.09
CA LYS A 39 18.13 25.71 -8.13
C LYS A 39 17.01 24.71 -8.44
N ARG A 40 17.38 23.46 -8.68
CA ARG A 40 16.43 22.36 -8.97
C ARG A 40 16.53 21.28 -7.90
N VAL A 41 15.41 20.64 -7.65
CA VAL A 41 15.32 19.37 -6.93
C VAL A 41 14.72 18.39 -7.90
N ARG A 42 15.24 17.16 -7.94
CA ARG A 42 14.78 16.08 -8.81
C ARG A 42 14.69 14.79 -8.02
N LEU A 43 13.89 13.85 -8.47
CA LEU A 43 13.81 12.49 -7.94
C LEU A 43 15.07 11.72 -8.32
N SER A 44 15.74 11.11 -7.35
CA SER A 44 16.85 10.19 -7.63
C SER A 44 16.30 8.79 -7.85
N LEU A 45 16.50 8.21 -9.03
CA LEU A 45 15.99 6.87 -9.37
C LEU A 45 16.94 5.74 -8.93
N ARG A 46 17.72 5.99 -7.87
CA ARG A 46 18.75 5.08 -7.34
C ARG A 46 18.22 4.07 -6.32
N ALA A 47 16.91 4.00 -6.09
CA ALA A 47 16.34 3.10 -5.07
C ALA A 47 16.82 1.65 -5.26
N LYS A 48 16.89 1.17 -6.51
CA LYS A 48 17.37 -0.19 -6.80
C LYS A 48 18.81 -0.41 -6.33
N ASP A 49 19.72 0.49 -6.71
CA ASP A 49 21.15 0.33 -6.42
C ASP A 49 21.42 0.39 -4.91
N ILE A 50 20.71 1.28 -4.20
CA ILE A 50 20.75 1.40 -2.75
C ILE A 50 20.19 0.14 -2.08
N LEU A 51 19.05 -0.37 -2.56
CA LEU A 51 18.42 -1.55 -1.99
C LEU A 51 19.28 -2.81 -2.17
N ASP A 52 19.95 -2.97 -3.31
CA ASP A 52 20.89 -4.09 -3.52
C ASP A 52 21.97 -4.12 -2.41
N ILE A 53 22.53 -2.97 -2.02
CA ILE A 53 23.47 -2.86 -0.90
C ILE A 53 22.81 -3.21 0.44
N MET A 54 21.58 -2.73 0.67
CA MET A 54 20.85 -2.99 1.92
C MET A 54 20.49 -4.46 2.07
N TYR A 55 20.19 -5.17 0.98
CA TYR A 55 19.92 -6.61 1.00
C TYR A 55 21.18 -7.41 1.35
N ASP A 56 22.34 -7.03 0.80
CA ASP A 56 23.62 -7.64 1.18
C ASP A 56 23.94 -7.43 2.67
N ARG A 57 23.58 -6.27 3.23
CA ARG A 57 23.70 -6.01 4.69
C ARG A 57 22.73 -6.89 5.48
N GLU A 58 21.47 -6.99 5.06
CA GLU A 58 20.46 -7.83 5.71
C GLU A 58 20.85 -9.32 5.71
N GLU A 59 21.40 -9.84 4.61
CA GLU A 59 21.85 -11.23 4.52
C GLU A 59 23.01 -11.49 5.48
N ARG A 60 23.98 -10.57 5.55
CA ARG A 60 25.17 -10.68 6.40
C ARG A 60 24.86 -10.57 7.89
N GLU A 61 23.99 -9.64 8.27
CA GLU A 61 23.65 -9.35 9.67
C GLU A 61 22.54 -10.28 10.20
N GLY A 62 21.72 -10.83 9.31
CA GLY A 62 20.71 -11.82 9.62
C GLY A 62 19.70 -11.32 10.65
N VAL A 63 19.59 -12.02 11.78
CA VAL A 63 18.64 -11.69 12.86
C VAL A 63 19.04 -10.46 13.68
N ASN A 64 20.31 -10.02 13.59
CA ASN A 64 20.81 -8.86 14.34
C ASN A 64 20.50 -7.53 13.65
N ARG A 65 19.95 -7.58 12.42
CA ARG A 65 19.61 -6.41 11.63
C ARG A 65 18.57 -5.56 12.37
N GLN A 66 18.87 -4.28 12.59
CA GLN A 66 17.99 -3.37 13.35
C GLN A 66 16.99 -2.60 12.49
N VAL A 67 17.17 -2.63 11.17
CA VAL A 67 16.35 -1.91 10.17
C VAL A 67 16.24 -2.76 8.89
N LEU A 68 15.03 -2.87 8.36
CA LEU A 68 14.80 -3.49 7.05
C LEU A 68 14.41 -2.41 6.03
N TRP A 69 14.86 -2.61 4.79
CA TRP A 69 14.55 -1.73 3.67
C TRP A 69 13.87 -2.51 2.55
N ARG A 70 12.81 -1.95 1.96
CA ARG A 70 12.03 -2.58 0.91
C ARG A 70 11.77 -1.60 -0.25
N PRO A 71 11.63 -2.10 -1.49
CA PRO A 71 11.26 -1.30 -2.64
C PRO A 71 9.79 -0.91 -2.59
N GLU A 72 9.51 0.28 -3.08
CA GLU A 72 8.15 0.74 -3.35
C GLU A 72 7.88 0.95 -4.84
N TYR A 73 6.69 1.42 -5.19
CA TYR A 73 6.28 1.55 -6.59
C TYR A 73 7.19 2.44 -7.43
N GLY A 74 7.61 3.60 -6.91
CA GLY A 74 8.51 4.53 -7.57
C GLY A 74 9.97 4.10 -7.50
N GLY A 75 10.73 4.29 -8.58
CA GLY A 75 12.18 4.06 -8.62
C GLY A 75 12.99 5.01 -7.73
N TYR A 76 12.32 5.99 -7.14
CA TYR A 76 12.82 6.97 -6.18
C TYR A 76 12.28 6.76 -4.77
N GLN A 77 11.42 5.76 -4.56
CA GLN A 77 10.84 5.45 -3.26
C GLN A 77 11.57 4.28 -2.61
N ILE A 78 11.67 4.37 -1.29
CA ILE A 78 12.13 3.27 -0.45
C ILE A 78 11.30 3.25 0.84
N GLU A 79 10.99 2.06 1.31
CA GLU A 79 10.29 1.83 2.57
C GLU A 79 11.27 1.31 3.63
N ALA A 80 11.09 1.74 4.88
CA ALA A 80 11.85 1.23 6.00
C ALA A 80 10.96 0.85 7.18
N THR A 81 11.32 -0.27 7.81
CA THR A 81 10.65 -0.85 8.98
C THR A 81 11.68 -1.19 10.06
N PRO A 82 11.28 -1.39 11.33
CA PRO A 82 12.21 -1.88 12.33
C PRO A 82 12.64 -3.32 12.00
N GLY A 83 13.88 -3.67 12.36
CA GLY A 83 14.47 -4.99 12.13
C GLY A 83 13.68 -6.15 12.73
N GLN A 84 13.00 -5.89 13.84
CA GLN A 84 12.06 -6.76 14.52
C GLN A 84 10.87 -5.92 14.98
N PRO A 85 9.67 -6.52 15.13
CA PRO A 85 8.53 -5.83 15.73
C PRO A 85 8.87 -5.27 17.12
N TYR A 86 8.37 -4.09 17.46
CA TYR A 86 8.40 -3.58 18.81
C TYR A 86 7.63 -4.53 19.74
N GLY A 87 8.04 -4.61 21.01
CA GLY A 87 7.50 -5.59 21.96
C GLY A 87 8.08 -7.00 21.79
N HIS A 88 9.02 -7.20 20.85
CA HIS A 88 9.79 -8.44 20.75
C HIS A 88 10.86 -8.49 21.85
N ASN A 89 10.77 -9.45 22.77
CA ASN A 89 11.77 -9.73 23.78
C ASN A 89 12.11 -11.23 23.85
N ASN A 90 13.41 -11.55 23.74
CA ASN A 90 13.91 -12.94 23.81
C ASN A 90 13.87 -13.53 25.23
N GLU A 91 13.52 -12.73 26.24
CA GLU A 91 13.60 -13.12 27.67
C GLU A 91 12.27 -13.52 28.31
N GLY A 92 11.17 -13.62 27.54
CA GLY A 92 9.90 -14.17 28.04
C GLY A 92 9.17 -13.35 29.11
N ASN A 93 9.74 -12.24 29.59
CA ASN A 93 9.12 -11.33 30.55
C ASN A 93 8.32 -10.25 29.81
N GLY A 94 7.15 -10.64 29.30
CA GLY A 94 6.25 -9.84 28.46
C GLY A 94 5.46 -8.77 29.21
N ASP A 95 6.12 -7.79 29.82
CA ASP A 95 5.47 -6.72 30.61
C ASP A 95 5.83 -5.30 30.15
N TYR A 96 6.01 -5.09 28.85
CA TYR A 96 6.10 -3.73 28.30
C TYR A 96 4.74 -3.29 27.74
N PHE A 97 4.03 -2.47 28.52
CA PHE A 97 2.97 -1.61 28.00
C PHE A 97 3.51 -0.80 26.80
N MET A 98 2.67 -0.56 25.78
CA MET A 98 3.00 0.27 24.60
C MET A 98 3.75 1.56 24.96
N HIS A 99 3.41 2.16 26.10
CA HIS A 99 4.02 3.39 26.62
C HIS A 99 5.55 3.34 26.79
N ASN A 100 6.12 2.17 27.10
CA ASN A 100 7.58 2.03 27.30
C ASN A 100 8.36 1.96 25.97
N LEU A 101 7.67 1.79 24.83
CA LEU A 101 8.29 1.61 23.53
C LEU A 101 8.36 2.91 22.70
N PHE A 102 7.64 3.98 23.07
CA PHE A 102 7.59 5.22 22.27
C PHE A 102 8.97 5.88 22.09
N ASN A 103 9.83 5.85 23.11
CA ASN A 103 11.20 6.37 22.99
C ASN A 103 12.06 5.55 22.02
N THR A 104 11.73 4.27 21.81
CA THR A 104 12.50 3.38 20.91
C THR A 104 12.12 3.55 19.44
N VAL A 105 10.90 3.99 19.16
CA VAL A 105 10.39 4.22 17.80
C VAL A 105 11.15 5.34 17.13
N GLU A 106 11.24 6.51 17.77
CA GLU A 106 11.95 7.66 17.20
C GLU A 106 13.44 7.36 16.99
N GLU A 107 14.08 6.67 17.93
CA GLU A 107 15.48 6.26 17.81
C GLU A 107 15.70 5.27 16.67
N ASN A 108 14.79 4.31 16.46
CA ASN A 108 14.83 3.42 15.31
C ASN A 108 14.66 4.20 14.00
N MET A 109 13.71 5.15 13.93
CA MET A 109 13.53 6.01 12.75
C MET A 109 14.76 6.90 12.47
N LYS A 110 15.44 7.40 13.51
CA LYS A 110 16.72 8.12 13.36
C LYS A 110 17.80 7.19 12.83
N LEU A 111 17.86 5.95 13.31
CA LEU A 111 18.80 4.94 12.80
C LEU A 111 18.58 4.66 11.32
N ARG A 112 17.33 4.47 10.89
CA ARG A 112 16.98 4.31 9.46
C ARG A 112 17.54 5.46 8.63
N ARG A 113 17.27 6.71 9.03
CA ARG A 113 17.81 7.87 8.31
C ARG A 113 19.33 7.88 8.29
N ARG A 114 20.00 7.62 9.41
CA ARG A 114 21.48 7.55 9.48
C ARG A 114 22.04 6.52 8.50
N GLU A 115 21.52 5.29 8.50
CA GLU A 115 21.98 4.25 7.58
C GLU A 115 21.81 4.65 6.12
N MET A 116 20.70 5.33 5.79
CA MET A 116 20.48 5.79 4.42
C MET A 116 21.47 6.89 4.02
N TYR A 117 21.75 7.85 4.90
CA TYR A 117 22.72 8.93 4.64
C TYR A 117 24.16 8.43 4.47
N GLU A 118 24.50 7.21 4.87
CA GLU A 118 25.80 6.58 4.55
C GLU A 118 25.92 6.19 3.06
N LEU A 119 24.80 6.04 2.36
CA LEU A 119 24.74 5.56 0.98
C LEU A 119 24.35 6.62 -0.05
N LEU A 120 23.75 7.74 0.41
CA LEU A 120 23.37 8.85 -0.45
C LEU A 120 24.59 9.65 -0.89
N ASP A 121 24.54 10.20 -2.11
CA ASP A 121 25.54 11.15 -2.58
C ASP A 121 25.42 12.48 -1.79
N GLU A 122 26.48 13.31 -1.80
CA GLU A 122 26.49 14.60 -1.10
C GLU A 122 25.35 15.55 -1.53
N ASP A 123 24.90 15.42 -2.78
CA ASP A 123 23.80 16.21 -3.35
C ASP A 123 22.45 15.48 -3.28
N GLU A 124 22.33 14.39 -2.54
CA GLU A 124 21.08 13.65 -2.33
C GLU A 124 20.56 13.77 -0.90
N ALA A 125 19.25 13.66 -0.75
CA ALA A 125 18.62 13.56 0.56
C ALA A 125 17.44 12.59 0.57
N LEU A 126 17.23 12.00 1.74
CA LEU A 126 16.05 11.21 2.04
C LEU A 126 14.96 12.11 2.63
N ILE A 127 13.82 12.21 1.96
CA ILE A 127 12.71 13.07 2.39
C ILE A 127 11.49 12.23 2.73
N CYS A 128 10.95 12.44 3.93
CA CYS A 128 9.63 12.00 4.35
C CYS A 128 8.56 12.91 3.72
N MET A 129 8.19 12.65 2.47
CA MET A 129 7.24 13.46 1.72
C MET A 129 6.19 12.58 1.08
N THR A 130 4.92 12.90 1.36
CA THR A 130 3.77 12.15 0.85
C THR A 130 3.68 12.18 -0.66
N ASN A 131 3.87 13.34 -1.29
CA ASN A 131 3.85 13.46 -2.75
C ASN A 131 4.92 14.42 -3.20
N TYR A 132 5.68 14.02 -4.23
CA TYR A 132 6.63 14.91 -4.86
C TYR A 132 5.87 15.99 -5.67
N PRO A 133 5.94 17.29 -5.30
CA PRO A 133 5.00 18.30 -5.79
C PRO A 133 4.99 18.47 -7.32
N ARG A 134 6.14 18.22 -7.97
CA ARG A 134 6.33 18.40 -9.41
C ARG A 134 6.35 17.08 -10.19
N LEU A 135 5.90 15.97 -9.58
CA LEU A 135 5.82 14.70 -10.29
C LEU A 135 4.96 14.88 -11.56
N GLY A 136 5.42 14.39 -12.71
CA GLY A 136 4.76 14.55 -14.00
C GLY A 136 5.12 15.82 -14.79
N ASN A 137 5.97 16.70 -14.26
CA ASN A 137 6.53 17.82 -15.02
C ASN A 137 7.78 17.38 -15.81
N GLU A 138 8.30 18.28 -16.67
CA GLU A 138 9.60 18.06 -17.33
C GLU A 138 10.77 18.17 -16.35
N ASP A 139 11.86 17.44 -16.64
CA ASP A 139 13.12 17.41 -15.86
C ASP A 139 12.91 17.15 -14.37
N ILE A 140 12.23 16.06 -14.05
CA ILE A 140 11.88 15.71 -12.66
C ILE A 140 12.75 14.63 -12.04
N SER A 141 13.62 13.95 -12.81
CA SER A 141 14.35 12.78 -12.32
C SER A 141 15.82 12.77 -12.75
N VAL A 142 16.63 12.04 -11.98
CA VAL A 142 18.02 11.68 -12.31
C VAL A 142 18.17 10.16 -12.16
N PRO A 143 18.53 9.42 -13.23
CA PRO A 143 18.64 9.88 -14.62
C PRO A 143 17.34 10.48 -15.15
N PHE A 144 17.48 11.34 -16.18
CA PHE A 144 16.34 11.97 -16.83
C PHE A 144 15.47 10.92 -17.52
N CYS A 145 14.17 10.93 -17.22
CA CYS A 145 13.18 10.10 -17.90
C CYS A 145 12.12 10.99 -18.55
N ARG A 146 11.79 10.69 -19.80
CA ARG A 146 10.74 11.38 -20.55
C ARG A 146 9.54 10.47 -20.72
N ALA A 147 8.34 11.04 -20.59
CA ALA A 147 7.11 10.33 -20.91
C ALA A 147 7.08 9.96 -22.40
N ASP A 148 6.68 8.72 -22.70
CA ASP A 148 6.48 8.22 -24.04
C ASP A 148 5.10 7.53 -24.09
N PRO A 149 4.03 8.28 -24.39
CA PRO A 149 2.66 7.76 -24.32
C PRO A 149 2.39 6.64 -25.33
N LEU A 150 3.18 6.55 -26.39
CA LEU A 150 2.99 5.57 -27.47
C LEU A 150 3.60 4.21 -27.12
N ASN A 151 4.72 4.21 -26.38
CA ASN A 151 5.47 3.00 -26.07
C ASN A 151 5.49 2.62 -24.58
N SER A 152 4.96 3.47 -23.70
CA SER A 152 4.88 3.18 -22.26
C SER A 152 3.80 2.18 -21.90
N THR A 153 3.99 1.49 -20.78
CA THR A 153 3.07 0.46 -20.29
C THR A 153 1.68 0.98 -19.90
N THR A 154 1.60 2.23 -19.48
CA THR A 154 0.34 2.86 -19.04
C THR A 154 -0.21 3.89 -20.03
N GLY A 155 0.56 4.23 -21.06
CA GLY A 155 0.22 5.26 -22.04
C GLY A 155 0.21 6.69 -21.48
N SER A 156 0.80 6.92 -20.29
CA SER A 156 0.76 8.22 -19.61
C SER A 156 1.38 9.34 -20.43
N ILE A 157 0.76 10.52 -20.41
CA ILE A 157 1.29 11.74 -21.04
C ILE A 157 2.30 12.51 -20.18
N PHE A 158 2.48 12.11 -18.93
CA PHE A 158 3.35 12.81 -17.97
C PHE A 158 4.40 11.92 -17.31
N ALA A 159 4.11 10.63 -17.16
CA ALA A 159 4.97 9.69 -16.46
C ALA A 159 5.68 8.76 -17.44
N SER A 160 7.00 8.68 -17.29
CA SER A 160 7.80 7.64 -17.92
C SER A 160 7.73 6.36 -17.10
N ASP A 161 7.77 5.19 -17.75
CA ASP A 161 7.92 3.90 -17.04
C ASP A 161 9.21 3.85 -16.22
N GLY A 162 10.25 4.62 -16.62
CA GLY A 162 11.50 4.75 -15.87
C GLY A 162 11.35 5.37 -14.48
N LEU A 163 10.22 6.03 -14.19
CA LEU A 163 9.89 6.52 -12.83
C LEU A 163 9.41 5.39 -11.91
N THR A 164 9.03 4.23 -12.46
CA THR A 164 8.60 3.06 -11.70
C THR A 164 9.81 2.24 -11.30
N TYR A 165 9.77 1.58 -10.15
CA TYR A 165 10.86 0.75 -9.65
C TYR A 165 11.18 -0.40 -10.62
N THR A 166 12.40 -0.41 -11.13
CA THR A 166 12.86 -1.35 -12.16
C THR A 166 13.51 -2.61 -11.59
N GLY A 167 13.83 -2.64 -10.29
CA GLY A 167 14.47 -3.79 -9.66
C GLY A 167 13.58 -5.03 -9.53
N HIS A 168 12.28 -4.91 -9.78
CA HIS A 168 11.37 -6.05 -9.77
C HIS A 168 10.21 -5.86 -10.75
N PRO A 169 9.92 -6.84 -11.64
CA PRO A 169 8.94 -6.66 -12.72
C PRO A 169 7.51 -6.42 -12.23
N ARG A 170 7.21 -6.73 -10.96
CA ARG A 170 5.87 -6.54 -10.38
C ARG A 170 5.35 -5.12 -10.52
N TYR A 171 6.18 -4.11 -10.31
CA TYR A 171 5.65 -2.74 -10.18
C TYR A 171 5.14 -2.22 -11.52
N ILE A 172 5.95 -2.39 -12.57
CA ILE A 172 5.55 -2.07 -13.95
C ILE A 172 4.35 -2.94 -14.38
N LYS A 173 4.38 -4.25 -14.08
CA LYS A 173 3.29 -5.16 -14.46
C LYS A 173 1.97 -4.86 -13.74
N THR A 174 1.99 -4.37 -12.51
CA THR A 174 0.76 -3.94 -11.80
C THR A 174 0.09 -2.82 -12.58
N GLY A 175 0.84 -1.77 -12.94
CA GLY A 175 0.31 -0.64 -13.70
C GLY A 175 -0.24 -1.07 -15.06
N GLN A 176 0.53 -1.88 -15.79
CA GLN A 176 0.12 -2.43 -17.09
C GLN A 176 -1.19 -3.23 -16.97
N ASN A 177 -1.25 -4.21 -16.07
CA ASN A 177 -2.39 -5.11 -15.95
C ASN A 177 -3.65 -4.39 -15.49
N ILE A 178 -3.53 -3.35 -14.65
CA ILE A 178 -4.66 -2.50 -14.26
C ILE A 178 -5.21 -1.76 -15.48
N VAL A 179 -4.36 -1.12 -16.29
CA VAL A 179 -4.79 -0.40 -17.51
C VAL A 179 -5.41 -1.34 -18.53
N GLU A 180 -4.78 -2.50 -18.77
CA GLU A 180 -5.28 -3.52 -19.69
C GLU A 180 -6.64 -4.08 -19.26
N ARG A 181 -6.78 -4.44 -17.97
CA ARG A 181 -8.07 -4.90 -17.41
C ARG A 181 -9.14 -3.83 -17.52
N ARG A 182 -8.81 -2.59 -17.18
CA ARG A 182 -9.71 -1.44 -17.22
C ARG A 182 -10.15 -1.10 -18.65
N GLY A 183 -9.32 -1.46 -19.64
CA GLY A 183 -9.50 -1.19 -21.07
C GLY A 183 -9.34 0.29 -21.44
N ARG A 184 -8.75 1.08 -20.54
CA ARG A 184 -8.51 2.53 -20.65
C ARG A 184 -7.50 2.95 -19.60
N LYS A 185 -6.90 4.14 -19.76
CA LYS A 185 -6.01 4.73 -18.75
C LYS A 185 -6.70 4.81 -17.39
N THR A 186 -5.91 4.66 -16.34
CA THR A 186 -6.34 5.09 -15.01
C THR A 186 -6.27 6.61 -14.95
N VAL A 187 -7.21 7.24 -14.26
CA VAL A 187 -7.37 8.69 -14.29
C VAL A 187 -7.78 9.17 -12.91
N ALA A 188 -7.08 10.18 -12.40
CA ALA A 188 -7.54 11.00 -11.29
C ALA A 188 -7.68 12.46 -11.77
N ASN A 189 -8.76 13.11 -11.34
CA ASN A 189 -9.00 14.53 -11.55
C ASN A 189 -9.07 15.18 -10.17
N VAL A 190 -8.09 16.01 -9.82
CA VAL A 190 -8.00 16.66 -8.50
C VAL A 190 -8.47 18.10 -8.61
N PRO A 191 -9.45 18.56 -7.82
CA PRO A 191 -9.88 19.96 -7.85
C PRO A 191 -8.70 20.94 -7.71
N ILE A 192 -8.61 21.92 -8.62
CA ILE A 192 -7.58 22.95 -8.60
C ILE A 192 -7.89 24.00 -7.51
N PHE A 193 -6.87 24.49 -6.81
CA PHE A 193 -7.02 25.65 -5.95
C PHE A 193 -7.24 26.91 -6.79
N LYS A 194 -8.36 27.61 -6.55
CA LYS A 194 -8.72 28.85 -7.26
C LYS A 194 -8.15 30.07 -6.54
N ASP A 195 -6.93 30.45 -6.90
CA ASP A 195 -6.34 31.74 -6.53
C ASP A 195 -6.79 32.84 -7.50
N THR A 196 -6.50 34.10 -7.15
CA THR A 196 -6.76 35.34 -7.91
C THR A 196 -6.35 35.26 -9.39
N LYS A 197 -5.31 34.48 -9.71
CA LYS A 197 -4.77 34.32 -11.07
C LYS A 197 -4.90 32.90 -11.63
N THR A 198 -5.56 31.99 -10.90
CA THR A 198 -5.93 30.70 -11.48
C THR A 198 -6.95 30.97 -12.58
N PRO A 199 -6.76 30.46 -13.81
CA PRO A 199 -7.78 30.57 -14.86
C PRO A 199 -9.13 30.05 -14.36
N ASP A 200 -10.22 30.74 -14.68
CA ASP A 200 -11.59 30.36 -14.32
C ASP A 200 -12.50 30.45 -15.56
N PRO A 201 -12.83 29.31 -16.21
CA PRO A 201 -12.48 27.96 -15.80
C PRO A 201 -11.01 27.59 -16.04
N PHE A 202 -10.47 26.73 -15.18
CA PHE A 202 -9.18 26.07 -15.42
C PHE A 202 -9.39 24.88 -16.36
N ILE A 203 -8.71 24.91 -17.51
CA ILE A 203 -8.84 23.87 -18.55
C ILE A 203 -7.43 23.48 -19.00
N GLU A 204 -7.11 22.19 -18.86
CA GLU A 204 -5.92 21.62 -19.47
C GLU A 204 -6.23 21.11 -20.89
N ILE A 205 -5.33 21.41 -21.83
CA ILE A 205 -5.48 21.02 -23.24
C ILE A 205 -4.36 20.03 -23.58
N PHE A 206 -4.75 18.84 -24.04
CA PHE A 206 -3.81 17.78 -24.42
C PHE A 206 -3.95 17.36 -25.88
N ASN A 207 -2.83 16.96 -26.49
CA ASN A 207 -2.83 16.37 -27.83
C ASN A 207 -3.33 14.91 -27.84
N ASP A 208 -3.36 14.26 -26.68
CA ASP A 208 -3.88 12.90 -26.52
C ASP A 208 -5.41 12.90 -26.39
N LYS A 209 -6.10 12.20 -27.30
CA LYS A 209 -7.57 12.17 -27.37
C LYS A 209 -8.22 11.47 -26.18
N GLU A 210 -7.56 10.48 -25.59
CA GLU A 210 -8.09 9.81 -24.40
C GLU A 210 -8.02 10.74 -23.19
N SER A 211 -6.85 11.35 -22.95
CA SER A 211 -6.66 12.31 -21.87
C SER A 211 -7.57 13.53 -21.98
N SER A 212 -7.72 14.10 -23.18
CA SER A 212 -8.61 15.25 -23.40
C SER A 212 -10.10 14.93 -23.16
N ARG A 213 -10.53 13.68 -23.30
CA ARG A 213 -11.91 13.26 -22.95
C ARG A 213 -12.09 12.98 -21.47
N ALA A 214 -11.02 12.56 -20.79
CA ALA A 214 -11.07 12.15 -19.38
C ALA A 214 -10.77 13.30 -18.39
N ALA A 215 -10.09 14.35 -18.85
CA ALA A 215 -9.82 15.56 -18.07
C ALA A 215 -11.11 16.32 -17.77
N LYS A 216 -11.22 16.85 -16.56
CA LYS A 216 -12.36 17.67 -16.11
C LYS A 216 -11.96 19.14 -16.02
N VAL A 217 -12.91 20.03 -16.32
CA VAL A 217 -12.79 21.47 -16.05
C VAL A 217 -12.59 21.69 -14.55
N ASP A 218 -11.74 22.64 -14.17
CA ASP A 218 -11.38 22.97 -12.78
C ASP A 218 -10.68 21.83 -12.01
N HIS A 219 -10.01 20.93 -12.74
CA HIS A 219 -9.25 19.84 -12.14
C HIS A 219 -7.86 19.68 -12.76
N ILE A 220 -6.89 19.31 -11.93
CA ILE A 220 -5.58 18.81 -12.30
C ILE A 220 -5.75 17.35 -12.76
N TYR A 221 -5.34 17.04 -13.99
CA TYR A 221 -5.43 15.71 -14.58
C TYR A 221 -4.16 14.88 -14.34
N LEU A 222 -4.34 13.63 -13.89
CA LEU A 222 -3.30 12.64 -13.58
C LEU A 222 -3.67 11.29 -14.19
N ASP A 223 -2.72 10.56 -14.79
CA ASP A 223 -3.03 9.42 -15.67
C ASP A 223 -2.10 8.19 -15.56
N ALA A 224 -1.44 7.99 -14.43
CA ALA A 224 -0.43 6.95 -14.26
C ALA A 224 -0.34 6.43 -12.82
N GLY A 225 0.03 5.16 -12.67
CA GLY A 225 0.26 4.49 -11.39
C GLY A 225 1.16 5.27 -10.42
N VAL A 226 2.22 5.92 -10.93
CA VAL A 226 3.14 6.72 -10.11
C VAL A 226 2.48 7.94 -9.46
N PHE A 227 1.38 8.48 -10.01
CA PHE A 227 0.65 9.57 -9.34
C PHE A 227 -0.16 9.11 -8.14
N GLY A 228 -0.38 7.80 -8.03
CA GLY A 228 -1.01 7.12 -6.89
C GLY A 228 0.07 6.50 -6.02
N MET A 229 0.53 5.31 -6.41
CA MET A 229 1.47 4.48 -5.65
C MET A 229 2.88 5.08 -5.55
N GLY A 230 3.20 6.10 -6.35
CA GLY A 230 4.44 6.89 -6.20
C GLY A 230 4.40 7.90 -5.04
N MET A 231 3.30 7.93 -4.28
CA MET A 231 3.16 8.69 -3.05
C MET A 231 3.52 7.85 -1.84
N CYS A 232 4.03 8.50 -0.79
CA CYS A 232 4.45 7.87 0.45
C CYS A 232 3.38 7.93 1.55
N CYS A 233 3.49 7.03 2.53
CA CYS A 233 2.65 6.96 3.70
C CYS A 233 3.42 6.50 4.95
N LEU A 234 2.76 6.69 6.09
CA LEU A 234 3.08 5.98 7.31
C LEU A 234 2.03 4.88 7.50
N GLN A 235 2.47 3.66 7.71
CA GLN A 235 1.61 2.54 8.11
C GLN A 235 2.01 2.02 9.48
N VAL A 236 1.02 1.59 10.25
CA VAL A 236 1.22 0.94 11.54
C VAL A 236 0.53 -0.41 11.53
N THR A 237 1.28 -1.44 11.92
CA THR A 237 0.85 -2.82 11.96
C THR A 237 0.79 -3.29 13.41
N LEU A 238 -0.38 -3.75 13.88
CA LEU A 238 -0.64 -4.20 15.26
C LEU A 238 -0.95 -5.70 15.28
N GLN A 239 -0.30 -6.47 16.15
CA GLN A 239 -0.63 -7.89 16.39
C GLN A 239 -1.57 -7.99 17.60
N ALA A 240 -2.81 -8.41 17.37
CA ALA A 240 -3.72 -8.74 18.47
C ALA A 240 -3.37 -10.09 19.12
N THR A 241 -4.02 -10.42 20.22
CA THR A 241 -3.87 -11.69 20.95
C THR A 241 -4.45 -12.86 20.15
N ASN A 242 -5.59 -12.67 19.48
CA ASN A 242 -6.27 -13.71 18.71
C ASN A 242 -7.15 -13.10 17.61
N VAL A 243 -7.74 -13.95 16.76
CA VAL A 243 -8.56 -13.51 15.62
C VAL A 243 -9.78 -12.69 16.05
N ASN A 244 -10.40 -13.00 17.20
CA ASN A 244 -11.57 -12.25 17.67
C ASN A 244 -11.18 -10.82 18.08
N GLU A 245 -10.10 -10.68 18.85
CA GLU A 245 -9.60 -9.35 19.23
C GLU A 245 -9.19 -8.54 18.00
N ALA A 246 -8.59 -9.17 16.98
CA ALA A 246 -8.23 -8.47 15.76
C ALA A 246 -9.44 -7.97 14.96
N MET A 247 -10.53 -8.73 14.92
CA MET A 247 -11.77 -8.24 14.32
C MET A 247 -12.32 -7.05 15.11
N VAL A 248 -12.29 -7.10 16.46
CA VAL A 248 -12.76 -6.01 17.31
C VAL A 248 -11.93 -4.75 17.11
N LEU A 249 -10.61 -4.87 17.13
CA LEU A 249 -9.69 -3.76 16.91
C LEU A 249 -9.84 -3.18 15.50
N ASN A 250 -10.04 -4.02 14.47
CA ASN A 250 -10.28 -3.54 13.10
C ASN A 250 -11.54 -2.65 13.05
N ASP A 251 -12.61 -3.13 13.67
CA ASP A 251 -13.88 -2.42 13.71
C ASP A 251 -13.81 -1.12 14.52
N GLN A 252 -13.07 -1.10 15.63
CA GLN A 252 -12.89 0.09 16.46
C GLN A 252 -12.03 1.15 15.80
N LEU A 253 -11.00 0.74 15.05
CA LEU A 253 -10.09 1.66 14.36
C LEU A 253 -10.65 2.18 13.03
N ALA A 254 -11.58 1.45 12.41
CA ALA A 254 -12.12 1.83 11.12
C ALA A 254 -12.76 3.24 11.06
N PRO A 255 -13.59 3.68 12.03
CA PRO A 255 -14.10 5.05 12.08
C PRO A 255 -13.01 6.11 12.28
N LEU A 256 -11.86 5.73 12.85
CA LEU A 256 -10.74 6.66 13.07
C LEU A 256 -9.94 6.90 11.80
N ALA A 257 -9.93 5.96 10.84
CA ALA A 257 -9.17 6.10 9.60
C ALA A 257 -9.41 7.42 8.84
N PRO A 258 -10.66 7.84 8.54
CA PRO A 258 -10.88 9.12 7.87
C PRO A 258 -10.50 10.34 8.73
N ILE A 259 -10.60 10.26 10.06
CA ILE A 259 -10.18 11.33 10.98
C ILE A 259 -8.66 11.49 10.92
N MET A 260 -7.94 10.36 11.01
CA MET A 260 -6.48 10.33 10.93
C MET A 260 -5.97 10.77 9.56
N MET A 261 -6.68 10.42 8.48
CA MET A 261 -6.41 10.91 7.13
C MET A 261 -6.43 12.45 7.08
N ALA A 262 -7.47 13.07 7.65
CA ALA A 262 -7.60 14.52 7.70
C ALA A 262 -6.56 15.18 8.61
N LEU A 263 -6.33 14.65 9.81
CA LEU A 263 -5.35 15.18 10.77
C LEU A 263 -3.91 15.16 10.25
N SER A 264 -3.61 14.27 9.31
CA SER A 264 -2.27 14.06 8.78
C SER A 264 -2.08 14.53 7.35
N ALA A 265 -3.04 15.31 6.85
CA ALA A 265 -3.05 15.83 5.49
C ALA A 265 -1.70 16.47 5.11
N ALA A 266 -1.16 16.03 3.98
CA ALA A 266 0.21 16.34 3.55
C ALA A 266 0.37 16.27 2.02
N THR A 267 -0.73 16.43 1.28
CA THR A 267 -0.75 16.30 -0.19
C THR A 267 -1.48 17.46 -0.88
N PRO A 268 -1.03 18.73 -0.71
CA PRO A 268 -1.71 19.89 -1.26
C PRO A 268 -1.28 20.26 -2.69
N ILE A 269 -0.31 19.55 -3.29
CA ILE A 269 0.25 19.89 -4.60
C ILE A 269 0.35 18.64 -5.47
N PHE A 270 -0.10 18.75 -6.72
CA PHE A 270 0.03 17.73 -7.76
C PHE A 270 0.50 18.37 -9.07
N ARG A 271 1.47 17.77 -9.77
CA ARG A 271 1.96 18.24 -11.09
C ARG A 271 2.40 19.73 -11.12
N GLY A 272 2.82 20.27 -9.99
CA GLY A 272 3.19 21.67 -9.82
C GLY A 272 2.02 22.64 -9.60
N TYR A 273 0.81 22.13 -9.42
CA TYR A 273 -0.40 22.91 -9.13
C TYR A 273 -0.86 22.69 -7.69
N LEU A 274 -1.30 23.75 -7.03
CA LEU A 274 -2.01 23.65 -5.75
C LEU A 274 -3.40 23.05 -5.98
N SER A 275 -3.76 22.04 -5.19
CA SER A 275 -5.09 21.44 -5.19
C SER A 275 -5.98 22.04 -4.10
N ASP A 276 -7.30 22.00 -4.31
CA ASP A 276 -8.32 22.29 -3.29
C ASP A 276 -8.61 21.04 -2.41
N ARG A 277 -7.55 20.25 -2.17
CA ARG A 277 -7.54 18.99 -1.45
C ARG A 277 -6.16 18.83 -0.81
N ASP A 278 -6.15 18.29 0.41
CA ASP A 278 -4.90 18.11 1.18
C ASP A 278 -4.50 16.64 1.40
N CYS A 279 -5.34 15.70 0.93
CA CYS A 279 -5.20 14.27 1.19
C CYS A 279 -5.01 13.48 -0.11
N ARG A 280 -4.14 12.46 -0.10
CA ARG A 280 -3.84 11.64 -1.29
C ARG A 280 -4.85 10.55 -1.64
N TRP A 281 -5.77 10.23 -0.72
CA TRP A 281 -6.56 8.99 -0.78
C TRP A 281 -7.41 8.84 -2.03
N GLU A 282 -8.09 9.92 -2.45
CA GLU A 282 -8.93 9.91 -3.65
C GLU A 282 -8.11 9.69 -4.92
N VAL A 283 -6.92 10.30 -5.00
CA VAL A 283 -6.00 10.11 -6.13
C VAL A 283 -5.53 8.66 -6.21
N LEU A 284 -5.07 8.09 -5.10
CA LEU A 284 -4.69 6.66 -5.03
C LEU A 284 -5.84 5.74 -5.44
N SER A 285 -7.03 6.00 -4.91
CA SER A 285 -8.24 5.23 -5.21
C SER A 285 -8.52 5.19 -6.72
N ASN A 286 -8.47 6.35 -7.36
CA ASN A 286 -8.77 6.53 -8.78
C ASN A 286 -7.65 6.01 -9.70
N ILE A 287 -6.39 6.21 -9.34
CA ILE A 287 -5.23 5.74 -10.12
C ILE A 287 -5.08 4.21 -10.09
N MET A 288 -5.54 3.56 -9.02
CA MET A 288 -5.49 2.09 -8.87
C MET A 288 -6.85 1.42 -9.17
N ASP A 289 -7.79 2.16 -9.76
CA ASP A 289 -9.10 1.65 -10.12
C ASP A 289 -9.05 0.86 -11.43
N ASP A 290 -9.13 -0.46 -11.32
CA ASP A 290 -9.10 -1.37 -12.47
C ASP A 290 -10.48 -1.66 -13.06
N ARG A 291 -11.56 -1.05 -12.54
CA ARG A 291 -12.94 -1.36 -12.95
C ARG A 291 -13.21 -1.05 -14.42
N THR A 292 -13.84 -2.00 -15.10
CA THR A 292 -14.38 -1.77 -16.44
C THR A 292 -15.54 -0.77 -16.41
N LEU A 293 -15.98 -0.30 -17.57
CA LEU A 293 -17.17 0.55 -17.68
C LEU A 293 -18.45 -0.15 -17.21
N GLU A 294 -18.53 -1.48 -17.31
CA GLU A 294 -19.68 -2.24 -16.81
C GLU A 294 -19.65 -2.34 -15.27
N GLU A 295 -18.48 -2.64 -14.71
CA GLU A 295 -18.29 -2.77 -13.26
C GLU A 295 -18.54 -1.44 -12.54
N SER A 296 -18.03 -0.34 -13.08
CA SER A 296 -18.29 1.02 -12.56
C SER A 296 -19.74 1.49 -12.76
N GLY A 297 -20.51 0.79 -13.61
CA GLY A 297 -21.91 1.09 -13.88
C GLY A 297 -22.15 2.15 -14.97
N GLU A 298 -21.10 2.64 -15.61
CA GLU A 298 -21.16 3.55 -16.77
C GLU A 298 -21.80 2.87 -18.01
N LYS A 299 -21.68 1.55 -18.11
CA LYS A 299 -22.36 0.71 -19.12
C LYS A 299 -23.22 -0.38 -18.45
N PRO A 300 -24.26 -0.90 -19.15
CA PRO A 300 -25.01 -2.05 -18.67
C PRO A 300 -24.10 -3.27 -18.48
N LEU A 301 -24.35 -4.04 -17.40
CA LEU A 301 -23.62 -5.27 -17.10
C LEU A 301 -24.00 -6.37 -18.10
N LYS A 302 -23.04 -6.86 -18.89
CA LYS A 302 -23.22 -7.89 -19.92
C LYS A 302 -22.13 -8.97 -19.88
N HIS A 303 -20.88 -8.57 -19.68
CA HIS A 303 -19.72 -9.45 -19.71
C HIS A 303 -19.08 -9.63 -18.33
N ASN A 304 -19.09 -8.60 -17.48
CA ASN A 304 -18.61 -8.71 -16.11
C ASN A 304 -19.65 -9.38 -15.18
N LYS A 305 -19.21 -10.04 -14.11
CA LYS A 305 -20.10 -10.72 -13.14
C LYS A 305 -20.78 -9.75 -12.17
N TYR A 306 -20.15 -8.62 -11.87
CA TYR A 306 -20.55 -7.73 -10.78
C TYR A 306 -20.57 -6.26 -11.21
N ARG A 307 -21.52 -5.49 -10.65
CA ARG A 307 -21.35 -4.04 -10.51
C ARG A 307 -20.58 -3.79 -9.22
N ILE A 308 -19.51 -3.01 -9.29
CA ILE A 308 -18.58 -2.81 -8.19
C ILE A 308 -18.48 -1.31 -7.86
N HIS A 309 -18.97 -0.94 -6.68
CA HIS A 309 -19.19 0.46 -6.32
C HIS A 309 -17.91 1.24 -6.00
N LYS A 310 -16.86 0.58 -5.55
CA LYS A 310 -15.58 1.21 -5.16
C LYS A 310 -14.41 0.63 -5.93
N SER A 311 -13.34 1.39 -6.05
CA SER A 311 -12.02 0.88 -6.47
C SER A 311 -11.56 -0.24 -5.52
N ARG A 312 -10.62 -1.08 -5.97
CA ARG A 312 -9.92 -2.03 -5.10
C ARG A 312 -9.03 -1.33 -4.07
N TYR A 313 -8.63 -0.09 -4.37
CA TYR A 313 -8.04 0.84 -3.41
C TYR A 313 -9.15 1.74 -2.85
N ALA A 314 -9.70 1.46 -1.67
CA ALA A 314 -10.85 2.18 -1.12
C ALA A 314 -11.02 1.98 0.39
N PRO A 315 -11.80 2.80 1.11
CA PRO A 315 -12.09 2.53 2.52
C PRO A 315 -12.73 1.16 2.71
N ILE A 316 -12.63 0.61 3.92
CA ILE A 316 -13.27 -0.68 4.26
C ILE A 316 -14.76 -0.68 3.91
N ASN A 317 -15.32 -1.87 3.67
CA ASN A 317 -16.76 -2.03 3.37
C ASN A 317 -17.57 -2.58 4.53
N THR A 318 -16.94 -3.33 5.42
CA THR A 318 -17.61 -4.17 6.39
C THR A 318 -16.84 -4.17 7.69
N TYR A 319 -17.58 -4.07 8.78
CA TYR A 319 -17.17 -4.54 10.09
C TYR A 319 -17.13 -6.06 10.12
N LEU A 320 -16.16 -6.59 10.85
CA LEU A 320 -15.79 -8.00 10.91
C LEU A 320 -16.36 -8.71 12.15
N CYS A 321 -16.76 -7.96 13.18
CA CYS A 321 -17.40 -8.55 14.36
C CYS A 321 -18.90 -8.74 14.18
N GLU A 322 -19.41 -9.84 14.72
CA GLU A 322 -20.85 -10.12 14.75
C GLU A 322 -21.64 -9.05 15.52
N SER A 323 -21.09 -8.55 16.64
CA SER A 323 -21.68 -7.46 17.43
C SER A 323 -21.85 -6.14 16.64
N ASN A 324 -21.01 -5.93 15.63
CA ASN A 324 -21.01 -4.75 14.77
C ASN A 324 -21.64 -4.99 13.40
N ALA A 325 -22.06 -6.22 13.08
CA ALA A 325 -22.65 -6.57 11.79
C ALA A 325 -23.89 -5.73 11.46
N LYS A 326 -24.63 -5.26 12.47
CA LYS A 326 -25.77 -4.34 12.33
C LYS A 326 -25.40 -2.97 11.73
N TYR A 327 -24.13 -2.58 11.77
CA TYR A 327 -23.62 -1.35 11.17
C TYR A 327 -23.13 -1.54 9.73
N ASN A 328 -23.17 -2.77 9.20
CA ASN A 328 -22.94 -3.05 7.78
C ASN A 328 -24.21 -2.73 6.98
N ASP A 329 -24.55 -1.45 6.90
CA ASP A 329 -25.78 -0.92 6.29
C ASP A 329 -25.63 -0.58 4.80
N ASN A 330 -24.41 -0.67 4.26
CA ASN A 330 -24.13 -0.45 2.86
C ASN A 330 -24.36 -1.72 2.02
N PRO A 331 -24.99 -1.63 0.84
CA PRO A 331 -25.09 -2.75 -0.08
C PRO A 331 -23.70 -3.28 -0.46
N ILE A 332 -23.47 -4.57 -0.22
CA ILE A 332 -22.20 -5.22 -0.55
C ILE A 332 -22.39 -6.29 -1.61
N VAL A 333 -21.53 -6.20 -2.63
CA VAL A 333 -21.43 -7.23 -3.68
C VAL A 333 -20.28 -8.15 -3.32
N TYR A 334 -20.55 -9.44 -3.17
CA TYR A 334 -19.55 -10.44 -2.82
C TYR A 334 -19.79 -11.73 -3.60
N ASN A 335 -18.78 -12.58 -3.71
CA ASN A 335 -18.92 -13.87 -4.36
C ASN A 335 -19.68 -14.86 -3.45
N LYS A 336 -20.94 -15.16 -3.78
CA LYS A 336 -21.79 -16.03 -2.95
C LYS A 336 -21.24 -17.46 -2.84
N GLU A 337 -20.66 -18.01 -3.91
CA GLU A 337 -20.11 -19.37 -3.89
C GLU A 337 -18.96 -19.46 -2.87
N TYR A 338 -18.06 -18.48 -2.87
CA TYR A 338 -16.93 -18.41 -1.93
C TYR A 338 -17.38 -18.13 -0.50
N TYR A 339 -18.40 -17.28 -0.34
CA TYR A 339 -19.03 -17.06 0.96
C TYR A 339 -19.59 -18.37 1.52
N ASP A 340 -20.41 -19.10 0.75
CA ASP A 340 -21.03 -20.35 1.17
C ASP A 340 -19.94 -21.40 1.51
N GLU A 341 -18.85 -21.48 0.73
CA GLU A 341 -17.70 -22.36 1.01
C GLU A 341 -17.06 -22.06 2.37
N MET A 342 -16.83 -20.79 2.71
CA MET A 342 -16.28 -20.37 4.00
C MET A 342 -17.24 -20.61 5.16
N ILE A 343 -18.54 -20.34 4.98
CA ILE A 343 -19.57 -20.62 6.00
C ILE A 343 -19.62 -22.11 6.32
N ASN A 344 -19.63 -22.97 5.30
CA ASN A 344 -19.63 -24.43 5.47
C ASN A 344 -18.36 -24.93 6.17
N ALA A 345 -17.25 -24.21 6.03
CA ALA A 345 -16.00 -24.48 6.73
C ALA A 345 -15.91 -23.90 8.16
N GLY A 346 -16.97 -23.23 8.65
CA GLY A 346 -17.05 -22.69 10.00
C GLY A 346 -16.39 -21.32 10.20
N VAL A 347 -16.20 -20.54 9.12
CA VAL A 347 -15.77 -19.13 9.21
C VAL A 347 -16.97 -18.26 9.63
N PRO A 348 -16.82 -17.34 10.60
CA PRO A 348 -17.89 -16.43 11.02
C PRO A 348 -18.44 -15.61 9.86
N GLN A 349 -19.75 -15.37 9.87
CA GLN A 349 -20.46 -14.73 8.76
C GLN A 349 -19.88 -13.37 8.33
N PRO A 350 -19.59 -12.40 9.22
CA PRO A 350 -19.06 -11.10 8.78
C PRO A 350 -17.66 -11.23 8.16
N LEU A 351 -16.80 -12.09 8.70
CA LEU A 351 -15.47 -12.36 8.15
C LEU A 351 -15.57 -13.07 6.78
N ALA A 352 -16.43 -14.07 6.65
CA ALA A 352 -16.68 -14.75 5.38
C ALA A 352 -17.20 -13.78 4.31
N GLN A 353 -18.11 -12.87 4.67
CA GLN A 353 -18.63 -11.86 3.75
C GLN A 353 -17.53 -10.87 3.33
N HIS A 354 -16.69 -10.43 4.27
CA HIS A 354 -15.55 -9.57 3.98
C HIS A 354 -14.59 -10.22 2.97
N ILE A 355 -14.13 -11.45 3.24
CA ILE A 355 -13.21 -12.16 2.35
C ILE A 355 -13.86 -12.43 0.98
N ALA A 356 -15.13 -12.82 0.95
CA ALA A 356 -15.85 -13.03 -0.31
C ALA A 356 -16.01 -11.75 -1.13
N TYR A 357 -16.06 -10.58 -0.48
CA TYR A 357 -16.03 -9.27 -1.13
C TYR A 357 -14.67 -8.99 -1.77
N LEU A 358 -13.54 -9.30 -1.11
CA LEU A 358 -12.21 -9.11 -1.71
C LEU A 358 -12.04 -9.94 -2.98
N PHE A 359 -12.62 -11.14 -2.99
CA PHE A 359 -12.58 -12.09 -4.11
C PHE A 359 -13.62 -11.82 -5.22
N ILE A 360 -14.23 -10.62 -5.25
CA ILE A 360 -14.88 -10.12 -6.49
C ILE A 360 -13.87 -9.53 -7.47
N ARG A 361 -12.61 -9.34 -7.03
CA ARG A 361 -11.52 -8.79 -7.84
C ARG A 361 -10.76 -9.90 -8.54
N ASP A 362 -10.27 -9.57 -9.73
CA ASP A 362 -9.29 -10.40 -10.42
C ASP A 362 -7.88 -10.16 -9.82
N PRO A 363 -7.00 -11.17 -9.85
CA PRO A 363 -5.60 -11.00 -9.46
C PRO A 363 -4.91 -10.02 -10.42
N THR A 364 -4.18 -9.04 -9.88
CA THR A 364 -3.45 -8.08 -10.73
C THR A 364 -2.14 -8.65 -11.25
N ILE A 365 -1.50 -9.58 -10.53
CA ILE A 365 -0.22 -10.17 -10.92
C ILE A 365 -0.19 -11.63 -10.50
N THR A 366 0.19 -12.51 -11.43
CA THR A 366 0.41 -13.92 -11.13
C THR A 366 1.70 -14.39 -11.79
N TYR A 367 2.55 -15.07 -11.02
CA TYR A 367 3.78 -15.69 -11.53
C TYR A 367 3.47 -17.11 -12.01
N ARG A 368 4.05 -17.50 -13.15
CA ARG A 368 3.81 -18.83 -13.72
C ARG A 368 4.24 -19.93 -12.76
N GLU A 369 5.34 -19.70 -12.05
CA GLU A 369 5.96 -20.61 -11.07
C GLU A 369 5.09 -20.79 -9.82
N LYS A 370 4.08 -19.94 -9.64
CA LYS A 370 3.15 -19.92 -8.51
C LYS A 370 1.72 -20.32 -8.91
N LEU A 371 1.51 -20.84 -10.12
CA LEU A 371 0.17 -21.27 -10.56
C LEU A 371 -0.29 -22.52 -9.80
N ASP A 372 0.59 -23.51 -9.66
CA ASP A 372 0.31 -24.74 -8.94
C ASP A 372 0.86 -24.65 -7.52
N GLN A 373 -0.03 -24.76 -6.52
CA GLN A 373 0.30 -24.65 -5.10
C GLN A 373 -0.45 -25.69 -4.28
N ILE A 374 0.09 -25.98 -3.10
CA ILE A 374 -0.55 -26.85 -2.13
C ILE A 374 -1.35 -25.95 -1.19
N ASP A 375 -2.69 -26.01 -1.31
CA ASP A 375 -3.60 -25.10 -0.60
C ASP A 375 -3.45 -25.16 0.93
N GLU A 376 -2.97 -26.29 1.47
CA GLU A 376 -2.73 -26.50 2.89
C GLU A 376 -1.45 -25.86 3.41
N THR A 377 -0.46 -25.57 2.55
CA THR A 377 0.87 -25.08 2.97
C THR A 377 1.32 -23.79 2.32
N ASP A 378 0.65 -23.37 1.25
CA ASP A 378 0.95 -22.15 0.52
C ASP A 378 -0.21 -21.15 0.67
N CYS A 379 0.08 -19.85 0.54
CA CYS A 379 -0.94 -18.80 0.61
C CYS A 379 -0.84 -17.79 -0.53
N ASP A 380 0.03 -17.98 -1.53
CA ASP A 380 0.28 -16.90 -2.47
C ASP A 380 -0.99 -16.55 -3.29
N HIS A 381 -1.93 -17.49 -3.51
CA HIS A 381 -3.19 -17.18 -4.22
C HIS A 381 -4.15 -16.38 -3.36
N PHE A 382 -4.21 -16.65 -2.05
CA PHE A 382 -4.94 -15.78 -1.11
C PHE A 382 -4.29 -14.40 -1.05
N GLU A 383 -2.99 -14.34 -0.82
CA GLU A 383 -2.22 -13.10 -0.71
C GLU A 383 -2.27 -12.27 -1.99
N ASN A 384 -2.37 -12.89 -3.16
CA ASN A 384 -2.52 -12.18 -4.43
C ASN A 384 -3.77 -11.27 -4.42
N ILE A 385 -4.89 -11.77 -3.91
CA ILE A 385 -6.13 -10.98 -3.78
C ILE A 385 -6.08 -10.06 -2.55
N GLN A 386 -5.63 -10.57 -1.41
CA GLN A 386 -5.57 -9.80 -0.16
C GLN A 386 -4.66 -8.56 -0.29
N SER A 387 -3.42 -8.76 -0.73
CA SER A 387 -2.41 -7.69 -0.83
C SER A 387 -2.69 -6.65 -1.92
N THR A 388 -3.68 -6.91 -2.78
CA THR A 388 -4.07 -6.01 -3.88
C THR A 388 -5.49 -5.46 -3.69
N ASN A 389 -6.11 -5.69 -2.53
CA ASN A 389 -7.26 -4.93 -2.07
C ASN A 389 -6.78 -3.95 -0.99
N TRP A 390 -6.35 -2.78 -1.41
CA TRP A 390 -5.78 -1.76 -0.52
C TRP A 390 -6.87 -0.98 0.19
N GLN A 391 -7.04 -1.22 1.49
CA GLN A 391 -8.08 -0.59 2.28
C GLN A 391 -7.52 0.31 3.38
N THR A 392 -8.36 1.17 3.94
CA THR A 392 -7.98 2.03 5.09
C THR A 392 -7.54 1.20 6.30
N MET A 393 -8.13 0.02 6.45
CA MET A 393 -7.74 -1.02 7.41
C MET A 393 -7.68 -2.36 6.69
N SER A 394 -6.79 -3.26 7.11
CA SER A 394 -6.73 -4.63 6.59
C SER A 394 -6.40 -5.58 7.72
N VAL A 395 -7.07 -6.75 7.75
CA VAL A 395 -6.66 -7.88 8.59
C VAL A 395 -5.72 -8.76 7.77
N ARG A 396 -4.47 -8.89 8.20
CA ARG A 396 -3.48 -9.75 7.53
C ARG A 396 -3.51 -11.15 8.10
N SER A 397 -3.19 -12.13 7.25
CA SER A 397 -2.97 -13.51 7.66
C SER A 397 -1.55 -13.93 7.32
N SER A 398 -0.67 -14.08 8.30
CA SER A 398 0.61 -14.76 8.06
C SER A 398 0.41 -16.24 8.17
N ILE A 399 1.04 -16.95 7.24
CA ILE A 399 1.33 -18.36 7.36
C ILE A 399 2.16 -18.63 8.62
N ILE A 400 1.65 -19.54 9.44
CA ILE A 400 2.39 -20.37 10.38
C ILE A 400 2.69 -21.68 9.65
N PHE A 401 3.80 -21.77 8.93
CA PHE A 401 4.43 -23.07 8.75
C PHE A 401 5.80 -22.95 9.37
N ASP A 402 5.93 -23.61 10.51
CA ASP A 402 7.21 -23.87 11.15
C ASP A 402 7.98 -24.84 10.22
N LYS A 403 8.47 -24.36 9.07
CA LYS A 403 9.46 -25.10 8.27
C LYS A 403 10.83 -24.91 8.93
N ALA A 404 10.93 -25.36 10.17
CA ALA A 404 12.14 -26.00 10.62
C ALA A 404 12.27 -27.28 9.78
N SER A 405 13.30 -27.35 8.94
CA SER A 405 13.66 -28.46 8.03
C SER A 405 13.04 -28.44 6.61
N HIS A 406 13.95 -28.47 5.64
CA HIS A 406 13.79 -28.77 4.21
C HIS A 406 13.18 -27.69 3.29
N ARG A 407 14.06 -26.83 2.75
CA ARG A 407 14.41 -26.83 1.31
C ARG A 407 15.69 -26.04 1.08
N GLN A 408 16.76 -26.79 0.86
CA GLN A 408 17.96 -26.35 0.17
C GLN A 408 17.65 -26.40 -1.34
N SER A 409 18.11 -25.39 -2.07
CA SER A 409 18.10 -25.23 -3.54
C SER A 409 16.88 -24.52 -4.17
N LEU A 410 17.23 -23.43 -4.86
CA LEU A 410 16.51 -22.70 -5.93
C LEU A 410 15.49 -21.62 -5.51
N SER A 411 15.97 -20.56 -4.85
CA SER A 411 15.40 -19.20 -4.98
C SER A 411 16.46 -18.13 -4.63
N ASP A 412 17.53 -18.06 -5.41
CA ASP A 412 18.57 -17.05 -5.28
C ASP A 412 18.05 -15.69 -5.78
N LYS A 413 17.72 -14.78 -4.84
CA LYS A 413 18.25 -13.40 -4.80
C LYS A 413 17.53 -12.44 -3.84
N TYR A 414 16.34 -12.76 -3.34
CA TYR A 414 15.67 -11.91 -2.33
C TYR A 414 14.81 -12.75 -1.40
N PRO A 415 15.34 -13.25 -0.27
CA PRO A 415 14.48 -13.84 0.74
C PRO A 415 13.59 -12.74 1.32
N ARG A 416 12.30 -12.74 0.92
CA ARG A 416 11.27 -12.02 1.68
C ARG A 416 11.19 -12.70 3.04
N LYS A 417 11.92 -12.19 4.03
CA LYS A 417 11.57 -12.42 5.43
C LYS A 417 10.26 -11.67 5.67
N ILE A 418 9.17 -12.42 5.55
CA ILE A 418 7.82 -12.02 5.91
C ILE A 418 7.85 -11.80 7.43
N GLY A 419 7.58 -10.56 7.86
CA GLY A 419 7.26 -10.30 9.26
C GLY A 419 6.10 -11.20 9.67
N VAL A 420 6.30 -12.00 10.72
CA VAL A 420 5.29 -12.90 11.27
C VAL A 420 4.13 -12.03 11.78
N ALA A 421 2.97 -12.17 11.17
CA ALA A 421 1.79 -11.36 11.41
C ALA A 421 0.56 -12.26 11.29
N ALA A 422 0.21 -12.99 12.35
CA ALA A 422 -0.86 -13.99 12.30
C ALA A 422 -2.20 -13.37 11.87
N LEU A 423 -3.23 -14.21 11.67
CA LEU A 423 -4.63 -13.84 11.34
C LEU A 423 -5.27 -12.78 12.28
N ASN A 424 -4.50 -12.27 13.22
CA ASN A 424 -4.81 -11.28 14.21
C ASN A 424 -4.09 -9.92 13.99
N THR A 425 -3.52 -9.67 12.80
CA THR A 425 -2.73 -8.46 12.54
C THR A 425 -3.51 -7.41 11.75
N ILE A 426 -3.40 -6.13 12.15
CA ILE A 426 -4.16 -5.01 11.57
C ILE A 426 -3.23 -3.93 11.07
N ILE A 427 -3.52 -3.32 9.91
CA ILE A 427 -2.77 -2.19 9.37
C ILE A 427 -3.62 -0.94 9.25
N MET A 428 -3.06 0.21 9.65
CA MET A 428 -3.65 1.54 9.47
C MET A 428 -2.67 2.46 8.74
N GLY A 429 -3.13 3.19 7.71
CA GLY A 429 -2.32 4.14 6.94
C GLY A 429 -2.68 5.61 7.18
N ALA A 430 -1.69 6.49 7.28
CA ALA A 430 -1.84 7.94 7.42
C ALA A 430 -1.16 8.73 6.27
N ASN A 431 -1.49 10.02 6.14
CA ASN A 431 -1.06 10.88 5.04
C ASN A 431 0.39 11.36 5.15
N GLY A 432 0.93 11.58 6.35
CA GLY A 432 2.26 12.19 6.53
C GLY A 432 3.20 11.39 7.42
N ALA A 433 4.49 11.74 7.37
CA ALA A 433 5.56 11.07 8.10
C ALA A 433 6.29 11.96 9.13
N ASN A 434 5.82 13.19 9.34
CA ASN A 434 6.23 14.05 10.46
C ASN A 434 5.29 13.84 11.66
N TRP A 435 5.28 12.64 12.20
CA TRP A 435 4.63 12.37 13.48
C TRP A 435 5.64 12.61 14.58
N SER A 436 5.61 13.81 15.18
CA SER A 436 6.28 14.04 16.46
C SER A 436 5.65 13.17 17.55
N PHE A 437 6.42 12.89 18.60
CA PHE A 437 6.11 12.11 19.80
C PHE A 437 4.66 12.26 20.34
N ASN A 438 4.07 13.45 20.23
CA ASN A 438 2.72 13.75 20.74
C ASN A 438 1.57 13.20 19.87
N THR A 439 1.80 12.93 18.59
CA THR A 439 0.73 12.59 17.66
C THR A 439 0.51 11.07 17.57
N MET A 440 1.55 10.25 17.75
CA MET A 440 1.37 8.80 17.98
C MET A 440 0.70 8.51 19.32
N ALA A 441 0.96 9.31 20.37
CA ALA A 441 0.26 9.21 21.64
C ALA A 441 -1.27 9.43 21.49
N SER A 442 -1.68 10.22 20.49
CA SER A 442 -3.10 10.50 20.22
C SER A 442 -3.84 9.32 19.57
N LEU A 443 -3.14 8.47 18.80
CA LEU A 443 -3.69 7.20 18.28
C LEU A 443 -3.95 6.19 19.39
N THR A 444 -3.19 6.26 20.50
CA THR A 444 -3.31 5.34 21.64
C THR A 444 -4.29 5.82 22.71
N PHE A 445 -4.61 7.11 22.79
CA PHE A 445 -5.67 7.59 23.70
C PHE A 445 -7.09 7.18 23.28
N VAL A 446 -7.24 6.64 22.06
CA VAL A 446 -8.52 6.20 21.49
C VAL A 446 -8.59 4.67 21.32
N ALA A 447 -7.51 3.94 21.61
CA ALA A 447 -7.49 2.47 21.60
C ALA A 447 -7.58 1.89 23.03
#